data_AF-A0AAX6MGC7-F1
#
_entry.id   AF-A0AAX6MGC7-F1
#
_cell.length_a   1.000
_cell.length_b   1.000
_cell.length_c   1.000
_cell.angle_alpha   90.00
_cell.angle_beta   90.00
_cell.angle_gamma   90.00
#
_symmetry.space_group_name_H-M   'P 1'
#
loop_
_entity.id
_entity.type
_entity.pdbx_description
1 polymer ?
#
loop_
_entity_poly.entity_id
_entity_poly.type
_entity_poly.pdbx_seq_one_letter_code
_entity_poly.pdbx_strand_id
1 'polypeptide(L)'
;MSLDDISYWKRGGKPEKDCEDSLSHMTRVRLTIDSDGISKIEHMPDQPSKEVYSVSSAYIVERKQTIAKCSVQLKNGLLRLVLPTGQPPPRIWNTPNPPELTFCNPYIRGYNPSWQRVFAVDTGRISGITFFFSSNRLLSIYPHYSNTSDAMATYRRFSYRRKRDIVWVYQPISKHDRLLVLGVRESPLGKFSVLIRFERAGDVVIGSYIPGPAKQDQCLGQRPPVTLIYNEPIEGQEVSFLCAYRGLTSRVALPKPFAMEKLRSIPNSLAEEAYLSKAPLADVASAKVFYEEDTQLCKGIMFRYHDGVSRAVGQCRVNVDATKLVSQPLRFCYRINEACDRYRQAAHSVQVTLQEEPHRQHGEGWSCHRLVGMLNFWFTPDSSFITIEN
;
A
#
# COMPACT_ATOMS: atom_id res chain seq x y z
N MET A 1 -38.41 7.75 6.45
CA MET A 1 -38.68 6.43 7.07
C MET A 1 -37.44 5.98 7.83
N SER A 2 -37.56 5.14 8.86
CA SER A 2 -36.38 4.59 9.52
C SER A 2 -35.61 3.69 8.55
N LEU A 3 -34.28 3.66 8.65
CA LEU A 3 -33.48 2.71 7.90
C LEU A 3 -33.72 1.27 8.41
N ASP A 4 -33.95 1.11 9.72
CA ASP A 4 -34.16 -0.19 10.36
C ASP A 4 -35.50 -0.85 9.95
N ASP A 5 -36.44 -0.09 9.40
CA ASP A 5 -37.74 -0.61 8.94
C ASP A 5 -37.66 -1.28 7.55
N ILE A 6 -36.52 -1.20 6.86
CA ILE A 6 -36.36 -1.62 5.46
C ILE A 6 -35.55 -2.91 5.40
N SER A 7 -36.23 -4.04 5.25
CA SER A 7 -35.59 -5.35 5.07
C SER A 7 -34.78 -5.43 3.78
N TYR A 8 -35.35 -4.86 2.71
CA TYR A 8 -34.76 -4.86 1.39
C TYR A 8 -35.23 -3.65 0.57
N TRP A 9 -34.33 -3.10 -0.24
CA TRP A 9 -34.67 -2.15 -1.28
C TRP A 9 -33.64 -2.21 -2.41
N LYS A 10 -34.09 -1.95 -3.65
CA LYS A 10 -33.22 -1.76 -4.82
C LYS A 10 -33.69 -0.53 -5.59
N ARG A 11 -32.74 0.23 -6.14
CA ARG A 11 -33.00 1.44 -6.96
C ARG A 11 -34.08 1.17 -8.01
N GLY A 12 -35.07 2.07 -8.08
CA GLY A 12 -36.25 1.93 -8.95
C GLY A 12 -37.38 1.04 -8.40
N GLY A 13 -37.13 0.28 -7.33
CA GLY A 13 -38.13 -0.55 -6.65
C GLY A 13 -38.80 0.14 -5.46
N LYS A 14 -39.79 -0.56 -4.86
CA LYS A 14 -40.45 -0.17 -3.61
C LYS A 14 -39.70 -0.79 -2.41
N PRO A 15 -39.56 -0.08 -1.28
CA PRO A 15 -38.98 -0.66 -0.07
C PRO A 15 -39.86 -1.79 0.47
N GLU A 16 -39.24 -2.92 0.76
CA GLU A 16 -39.85 -4.01 1.52
C GLU A 16 -39.69 -3.72 3.01
N LYS A 17 -40.73 -4.00 3.80
CA LYS A 17 -40.72 -3.75 5.24
C LYS A 17 -40.33 -5.01 6.02
N ASP A 18 -39.75 -4.81 7.19
CA ASP A 18 -39.46 -5.89 8.14
C ASP A 18 -40.77 -6.61 8.55
N CYS A 19 -40.80 -7.94 8.43
CA CYS A 19 -41.79 -8.81 9.08
C CYS A 19 -41.14 -9.40 10.34
N GLU A 20 -41.72 -9.14 11.52
CA GLU A 20 -41.14 -9.43 12.85
C GLU A 20 -40.64 -10.88 13.02
N ASP A 21 -41.31 -11.86 12.41
CA ASP A 21 -40.99 -13.28 12.60
C ASP A 21 -39.77 -13.80 11.80
N SER A 22 -39.27 -13.04 10.83
CA SER A 22 -38.33 -13.56 9.81
C SER A 22 -36.86 -13.12 9.96
N LEU A 23 -36.55 -12.21 10.89
CA LEU A 23 -35.26 -11.48 10.92
C LEU A 23 -34.53 -11.49 12.28
N SER A 24 -34.91 -12.32 13.25
CA SER A 24 -34.22 -12.42 14.54
C SER A 24 -32.71 -12.74 14.42
N HIS A 25 -32.31 -13.36 13.30
CA HIS A 25 -30.93 -13.68 12.96
C HIS A 25 -30.21 -12.64 12.07
N MET A 26 -30.92 -11.59 11.62
CA MET A 26 -30.40 -10.56 10.70
C MET A 26 -29.98 -9.31 11.47
N THR A 27 -28.74 -9.34 11.95
CA THR A 27 -28.18 -8.33 12.88
C THR A 27 -27.43 -7.20 12.18
N ARG A 28 -27.18 -7.31 10.87
CA ARG A 28 -26.42 -6.32 10.08
C ARG A 28 -27.26 -5.78 8.94
N VAL A 29 -26.93 -4.55 8.55
CA VAL A 29 -27.51 -3.87 7.39
C VAL A 29 -26.40 -3.47 6.46
N ARG A 30 -26.62 -3.70 5.17
CA ARG A 30 -25.70 -3.29 4.11
C ARG A 30 -26.37 -2.37 3.11
N LEU A 31 -25.71 -1.27 2.84
CA LEU A 31 -26.04 -0.37 1.74
C LEU A 31 -24.98 -0.56 0.65
N THR A 32 -25.41 -0.81 -0.58
CA THR A 32 -24.53 -0.83 -1.75
C THR A 32 -24.60 0.52 -2.46
N ILE A 33 -23.45 1.05 -2.85
CA ILE A 33 -23.27 2.35 -3.51
C ILE A 33 -22.55 2.11 -4.83
N ASP A 34 -23.06 2.68 -5.92
CA ASP A 34 -22.42 2.71 -7.24
C ASP A 34 -22.18 4.17 -7.68
N SER A 35 -21.85 4.41 -8.97
CA SER A 35 -21.62 5.74 -9.52
C SER A 35 -22.80 6.71 -9.41
N ASP A 36 -24.03 6.19 -9.32
CA ASP A 36 -25.26 6.97 -9.23
C ASP A 36 -25.76 7.11 -7.77
N GLY A 37 -25.00 6.64 -6.78
CA GLY A 37 -25.35 6.73 -5.35
C GLY A 37 -25.81 5.39 -4.75
N ILE A 38 -26.66 5.42 -3.72
CA ILE A 38 -27.13 4.21 -3.04
C ILE A 38 -28.07 3.43 -3.97
N SER A 39 -27.73 2.17 -4.24
CA SER A 39 -28.40 1.31 -5.21
C SER A 39 -29.17 0.15 -4.59
N LYS A 40 -28.81 -0.25 -3.38
CA LYS A 40 -29.41 -1.39 -2.68
C LYS A 40 -29.31 -1.24 -1.16
N ILE A 41 -30.33 -1.70 -0.45
CA ILE A 41 -30.36 -1.95 1.00
C ILE A 41 -30.71 -3.41 1.22
N GLU A 42 -30.05 -4.07 2.16
CA GLU A 42 -30.40 -5.42 2.59
C GLU A 42 -30.02 -5.66 4.06
N HIS A 43 -30.88 -6.39 4.76
CA HIS A 43 -30.59 -7.00 6.05
C HIS A 43 -29.92 -8.36 5.87
N MET A 44 -28.91 -8.64 6.68
CA MET A 44 -28.05 -9.81 6.53
C MET A 44 -27.58 -10.35 7.89
N PRO A 45 -27.23 -11.64 7.98
CA PRO A 45 -26.73 -12.21 9.23
C PRO A 45 -25.27 -11.75 9.47
N ASP A 46 -24.76 -11.96 10.69
CA ASP A 46 -23.39 -11.58 11.04
C ASP A 46 -22.32 -12.26 10.16
N GLN A 47 -22.59 -13.50 9.73
CA GLN A 47 -21.80 -14.24 8.75
C GLN A 47 -22.52 -14.32 7.41
N PRO A 48 -22.35 -13.32 6.54
CA PRO A 48 -22.89 -13.39 5.19
C PRO A 48 -22.17 -14.42 4.34
N SER A 49 -22.88 -14.92 3.33
CA SER A 49 -22.32 -15.76 2.28
C SER A 49 -21.17 -15.02 1.57
N LYS A 50 -20.22 -15.79 1.00
CA LYS A 50 -19.12 -15.22 0.20
C LYS A 50 -19.70 -14.53 -1.03
N GLU A 51 -19.86 -13.21 -0.95
CA GLU A 51 -20.27 -12.42 -2.10
C GLU A 51 -19.10 -12.08 -3.03
N VAL A 52 -19.46 -11.88 -4.29
CA VAL A 52 -18.53 -11.50 -5.36
C VAL A 52 -18.07 -10.06 -5.12
N TYR A 53 -16.77 -9.90 -5.00
CA TYR A 53 -16.13 -8.59 -4.92
C TYR A 53 -16.41 -7.78 -6.19
N SER A 54 -16.90 -6.55 -6.04
CA SER A 54 -17.10 -5.60 -7.13
C SER A 54 -16.11 -4.43 -6.99
N VAL A 55 -15.37 -4.14 -8.06
CA VAL A 55 -14.45 -2.99 -8.12
C VAL A 55 -15.19 -1.66 -8.30
N SER A 56 -16.43 -1.68 -8.79
CA SER A 56 -17.22 -0.49 -9.10
C SER A 56 -18.22 -0.12 -8.01
N SER A 57 -18.22 -0.84 -6.90
CA SER A 57 -19.17 -0.66 -5.81
C SER A 57 -18.47 -0.32 -4.50
N ALA A 58 -19.15 0.45 -3.67
CA ALA A 58 -18.78 0.71 -2.29
C ALA A 58 -19.92 0.32 -1.36
N TYR A 59 -19.61 0.12 -0.08
CA TYR A 59 -20.55 -0.49 0.85
C TYR A 59 -20.53 0.21 2.21
N ILE A 60 -21.69 0.45 2.80
CA ILE A 60 -21.80 0.72 4.24
C ILE A 60 -22.31 -0.57 4.86
N VAL A 61 -21.60 -1.11 5.85
CA VAL A 61 -22.00 -2.35 6.52
C VAL A 61 -21.89 -2.14 8.03
N GLU A 62 -23.04 -2.07 8.68
CA GLU A 62 -23.14 -1.74 10.10
C GLU A 62 -24.08 -2.71 10.81
N ARG A 63 -24.00 -2.77 12.14
CA ARG A 63 -24.99 -3.47 12.96
C ARG A 63 -26.26 -2.64 13.03
N LYS A 64 -27.43 -3.29 13.09
CA LYS A 64 -28.73 -2.62 13.22
C LYS A 64 -28.74 -1.59 14.35
N GLN A 65 -28.17 -1.94 15.51
CA GLN A 65 -28.11 -1.04 16.67
C GLN A 65 -27.32 0.25 16.39
N THR A 66 -26.28 0.19 15.56
CA THR A 66 -25.44 1.35 15.22
C THR A 66 -26.19 2.36 14.33
N ILE A 67 -27.09 1.88 13.48
CA ILE A 67 -27.80 2.71 12.50
C ILE A 67 -29.28 2.91 12.82
N ALA A 68 -29.76 2.44 13.97
CA ALA A 68 -31.16 2.55 14.37
C ALA A 68 -31.71 3.99 14.36
N LYS A 69 -30.83 4.99 14.49
CA LYS A 69 -31.18 6.43 14.43
C LYS A 69 -31.02 7.06 13.03
N CYS A 70 -30.55 6.29 12.05
CA CYS A 70 -30.45 6.74 10.67
C CYS A 70 -31.82 6.63 9.99
N SER A 71 -32.13 7.61 9.15
CA SER A 71 -33.35 7.60 8.35
C SER A 71 -33.01 7.67 6.87
N VAL A 72 -33.96 7.27 6.04
CA VAL A 72 -33.83 7.40 4.58
C VAL A 72 -34.95 8.22 3.99
N GLN A 73 -34.61 8.94 2.91
CA GLN A 73 -35.52 9.68 2.06
C GLN A 73 -35.47 9.09 0.65
N LEU A 74 -36.63 8.69 0.12
CA LEU A 74 -36.76 8.24 -1.27
C LEU A 74 -37.40 9.33 -2.11
N LYS A 75 -36.78 9.67 -3.24
CA LYS A 75 -37.33 10.61 -4.22
C LYS A 75 -36.84 10.24 -5.61
N ASN A 76 -37.76 10.17 -6.58
CA ASN A 76 -37.45 9.86 -7.99
C ASN A 76 -36.62 8.58 -8.18
N GLY A 77 -36.91 7.53 -7.41
CA GLY A 77 -36.18 6.26 -7.47
C GLY A 77 -34.77 6.28 -6.87
N LEU A 78 -34.33 7.42 -6.31
CA LEU A 78 -33.07 7.59 -5.60
C LEU A 78 -33.29 7.59 -4.09
N LEU A 79 -32.27 7.13 -3.36
CA LEU A 79 -32.27 7.07 -1.91
C LEU A 79 -31.18 7.97 -1.33
N ARG A 80 -31.55 8.78 -0.34
CA ARG A 80 -30.64 9.58 0.47
C ARG A 80 -30.63 9.06 1.90
N LEU A 81 -29.44 8.76 2.41
CA LEU A 81 -29.21 8.47 3.82
C LEU A 81 -29.14 9.78 4.61
N VAL A 82 -29.91 9.85 5.70
CA VAL A 82 -29.94 10.99 6.62
C VAL A 82 -29.40 10.52 7.97
N LEU A 83 -28.27 11.09 8.36
CA LEU A 83 -27.61 10.78 9.62
C LEU A 83 -28.15 11.65 10.75
N PRO A 84 -28.25 11.11 11.98
CA PRO A 84 -28.57 11.91 13.15
C PRO A 84 -27.46 12.91 13.47
N THR A 85 -27.84 14.10 13.95
CA THR A 85 -26.91 15.17 14.32
C THR A 85 -25.98 14.71 15.45
N GLY A 86 -24.68 15.00 15.32
CA GLY A 86 -23.67 14.74 16.35
C GLY A 86 -23.14 13.31 16.42
N GLN A 87 -23.60 12.40 15.54
CA GLN A 87 -22.99 11.07 15.40
C GLN A 87 -21.95 11.06 14.28
N PRO A 88 -20.83 10.34 14.44
CA PRO A 88 -19.88 10.15 13.35
C PRO A 88 -20.55 9.39 12.21
N PRO A 89 -20.27 9.76 10.95
CA PRO A 89 -20.79 9.02 9.81
C PRO A 89 -20.25 7.58 9.79
N PRO A 90 -21.01 6.62 9.24
CA PRO A 90 -20.54 5.26 9.08
C PRO A 90 -19.40 5.19 8.04
N ARG A 91 -18.64 4.10 8.09
CA ARG A 91 -17.51 3.88 7.17
C ARG A 91 -18.02 3.37 5.83
N ILE A 92 -17.36 3.82 4.75
CA ILE A 92 -17.63 3.37 3.39
C ILE A 92 -16.52 2.41 2.96
N TRP A 93 -16.85 1.14 2.81
CA TRP A 93 -15.94 0.05 2.50
C TRP A 93 -15.84 -0.23 1.00
N ASN A 94 -14.68 -0.72 0.57
CA ASN A 94 -14.48 -1.29 -0.77
C ASN A 94 -14.95 -2.76 -0.89
N THR A 95 -15.49 -3.35 0.17
CA THR A 95 -15.89 -4.76 0.23
C THR A 95 -17.29 -4.90 0.82
N PRO A 96 -18.13 -5.83 0.29
CA PRO A 96 -19.47 -6.07 0.82
C PRO A 96 -19.47 -6.74 2.20
N ASN A 97 -18.35 -7.36 2.60
CA ASN A 97 -18.19 -8.11 3.84
C ASN A 97 -16.94 -7.62 4.58
N PRO A 98 -16.97 -6.42 5.19
CA PRO A 98 -15.79 -5.84 5.81
C PRO A 98 -15.35 -6.63 7.05
N PRO A 99 -14.03 -6.76 7.28
CA PRO A 99 -13.52 -7.42 8.48
C PRO A 99 -13.90 -6.66 9.75
N GLU A 100 -14.11 -7.39 10.84
CA GLU A 100 -14.34 -6.79 12.14
C GLU A 100 -13.07 -6.13 12.70
N LEU A 101 -13.14 -4.80 12.88
CA LEU A 101 -12.03 -3.97 13.37
C LEU A 101 -11.65 -4.24 14.84
N THR A 102 -12.44 -5.00 15.60
CA THR A 102 -12.07 -5.46 16.95
C THR A 102 -10.92 -6.47 16.93
N PHE A 103 -10.71 -7.16 15.81
CA PHE A 103 -9.59 -8.11 15.63
C PHE A 103 -8.36 -7.48 14.97
N CYS A 104 -8.38 -6.15 14.82
CA CYS A 104 -7.34 -5.36 14.20
C CYS A 104 -6.45 -4.72 15.27
N ASN A 105 -5.13 -4.61 15.04
CA ASN A 105 -4.25 -3.76 15.84
C ASN A 105 -3.92 -2.48 15.05
N PRO A 106 -4.71 -1.40 15.19
CA PRO A 106 -4.58 -0.25 14.31
C PRO A 106 -3.40 0.63 14.71
N TYR A 107 -2.66 1.08 13.70
CA TYR A 107 -1.89 2.32 13.79
C TYR A 107 -2.83 3.48 13.47
N ILE A 108 -2.91 4.42 14.41
CA ILE A 108 -3.78 5.59 14.32
C ILE A 108 -2.93 6.83 14.48
N ARG A 109 -3.08 7.78 13.56
CA ARG A 109 -2.41 9.07 13.61
C ARG A 109 -3.40 10.19 13.35
N GLY A 110 -3.64 11.00 14.38
CA GLY A 110 -4.67 12.03 14.37
C GLY A 110 -6.09 11.45 14.50
N TYR A 111 -7.06 12.35 14.63
CA TYR A 111 -8.48 12.02 14.68
C TYR A 111 -9.19 12.73 13.53
N ASN A 112 -10.01 11.99 12.77
CA ASN A 112 -10.82 12.59 11.73
C ASN A 112 -12.29 12.13 11.86
N PRO A 113 -13.20 13.02 12.29
CA PRO A 113 -14.62 12.72 12.45
C PRO A 113 -15.41 12.70 11.13
N SER A 114 -14.79 12.90 9.96
CA SER A 114 -15.48 12.92 8.67
C SER A 114 -15.86 11.52 8.15
N TRP A 115 -16.63 11.48 7.07
CA TRP A 115 -16.81 10.26 6.26
C TRP A 115 -15.43 9.69 5.89
N GLN A 116 -15.23 8.40 6.14
CA GLN A 116 -13.99 7.71 5.81
C GLN A 116 -14.29 6.58 4.83
N ARG A 117 -13.65 6.64 3.67
CA ARG A 117 -13.54 5.49 2.79
C ARG A 117 -12.45 4.57 3.35
N VAL A 118 -12.77 3.29 3.51
CA VAL A 118 -11.88 2.29 4.09
C VAL A 118 -11.70 1.16 3.10
N PHE A 119 -10.44 0.79 2.89
CA PHE A 119 -10.06 -0.29 1.99
C PHE A 119 -9.63 -1.49 2.82
N ALA A 120 -10.28 -2.62 2.62
CA ALA A 120 -9.80 -3.94 3.02
C ALA A 120 -9.22 -4.64 1.79
N VAL A 121 -7.93 -4.94 1.85
CA VAL A 121 -7.16 -5.51 0.75
C VAL A 121 -6.61 -6.87 1.19
N ASP A 122 -7.18 -7.93 0.62
CA ASP A 122 -6.63 -9.28 0.76
C ASP A 122 -5.30 -9.35 0.00
N THR A 123 -4.20 -9.48 0.73
CA THR A 123 -2.86 -9.49 0.14
C THR A 123 -2.60 -10.73 -0.72
N GLY A 124 -3.42 -11.79 -0.58
CA GLY A 124 -3.37 -12.97 -1.46
C GLY A 124 -4.03 -12.75 -2.83
N ARG A 125 -4.73 -11.63 -3.05
CA ARG A 125 -5.45 -11.32 -4.31
C ARG A 125 -4.82 -10.23 -5.16
N ILE A 126 -3.66 -9.72 -4.75
CA ILE A 126 -2.97 -8.62 -5.42
C ILE A 126 -1.59 -9.10 -5.90
N SER A 127 -1.08 -8.49 -6.97
CA SER A 127 0.26 -8.73 -7.50
C SER A 127 1.33 -7.82 -6.88
N GLY A 128 0.92 -6.76 -6.19
CA GLY A 128 1.82 -5.84 -5.51
C GLY A 128 1.09 -4.67 -4.86
N ILE A 129 1.83 -3.82 -4.17
CA ILE A 129 1.32 -2.61 -3.51
C ILE A 129 2.29 -1.46 -3.77
N THR A 130 1.78 -0.32 -4.21
CA THR A 130 2.53 0.94 -4.25
C THR A 130 2.20 1.80 -3.05
N PHE A 131 3.23 2.25 -2.34
CA PHE A 131 3.13 3.23 -1.26
C PHE A 131 3.65 4.58 -1.75
N PHE A 132 2.86 5.63 -1.53
CA PHE A 132 3.21 7.00 -1.91
C PHE A 132 3.73 7.75 -0.70
N PHE A 133 4.97 8.20 -0.75
CA PHE A 133 5.60 8.97 0.31
C PHE A 133 5.92 10.40 -0.14
N SER A 134 5.93 11.33 0.80
CA SER A 134 6.45 12.70 0.63
C SER A 134 6.91 13.20 1.98
N SER A 135 8.06 13.88 2.05
CA SER A 135 8.61 14.43 3.29
C SER A 135 8.62 13.40 4.43
N ASN A 136 9.03 12.16 4.13
CA ASN A 136 9.08 11.02 5.07
C ASN A 136 7.72 10.55 5.65
N ARG A 137 6.58 10.99 5.09
CA ARG A 137 5.22 10.57 5.51
C ARG A 137 4.54 9.72 4.44
N LEU A 138 3.70 8.78 4.86
CA LEU A 138 2.87 7.96 3.97
C LEU A 138 1.60 8.73 3.57
N LEU A 139 1.46 9.06 2.29
CA LEU A 139 0.37 9.86 1.75
C LEU A 139 -0.73 9.07 1.07
N SER A 140 -0.44 7.87 0.56
CA SER A 140 -1.45 7.00 -0.05
C SER A 140 -0.92 5.59 -0.24
N ILE A 141 -1.84 4.65 -0.44
CA ILE A 141 -1.56 3.24 -0.73
C ILE A 141 -2.41 2.85 -1.95
N TYR A 142 -1.80 2.16 -2.91
CA TYR A 142 -2.48 1.61 -4.07
C TYR A 142 -2.20 0.11 -4.23
N PRO A 143 -3.22 -0.76 -4.06
CA PRO A 143 -3.10 -2.19 -4.34
C PRO A 143 -3.19 -2.47 -5.85
N HIS A 144 -2.26 -3.27 -6.37
CA HIS A 144 -2.25 -3.73 -7.76
C HIS A 144 -2.97 -5.08 -7.86
N TYR A 145 -4.18 -5.12 -8.40
CA TYR A 145 -4.96 -6.36 -8.56
C TYR A 145 -4.60 -7.14 -9.83
N SER A 146 -3.94 -6.50 -10.80
CA SER A 146 -3.51 -7.12 -12.04
C SER A 146 -2.11 -6.63 -12.42
N ASN A 147 -1.42 -7.40 -13.26
CA ASN A 147 -0.12 -7.03 -13.79
C ASN A 147 -0.17 -5.82 -14.75
N THR A 148 -1.36 -5.44 -15.21
CA THR A 148 -1.59 -4.28 -16.07
C THR A 148 -2.03 -3.04 -15.30
N SER A 149 -2.27 -3.15 -13.99
CA SER A 149 -2.68 -2.00 -13.17
C SER A 149 -1.52 -1.03 -12.94
N ASP A 150 -1.83 0.25 -12.99
CA ASP A 150 -0.93 1.35 -12.67
C ASP A 150 -1.53 2.20 -11.54
N ALA A 151 -0.69 2.93 -10.82
CA ALA A 151 -1.12 3.79 -9.72
C ALA A 151 -1.29 5.27 -10.13
N MET A 152 -1.40 5.58 -11.43
CA MET A 152 -1.48 6.96 -11.92
C MET A 152 -2.76 7.67 -11.50
N ALA A 153 -3.88 6.95 -11.40
CA ALA A 153 -5.12 7.54 -10.91
C ALA A 153 -4.95 8.09 -9.48
N THR A 154 -4.26 7.36 -8.61
CA THR A 154 -3.91 7.83 -7.25
C THR A 154 -2.96 9.01 -7.31
N TYR A 155 -1.90 8.93 -8.13
CA TYR A 155 -0.94 10.02 -8.27
C TYR A 155 -1.55 11.33 -8.77
N ARG A 156 -2.49 11.24 -9.72
CA ARG A 156 -3.15 12.41 -10.31
C ARG A 156 -3.95 13.23 -9.30
N ARG A 157 -4.39 12.62 -8.20
CA ARG A 157 -5.13 13.28 -7.11
C ARG A 157 -4.28 14.18 -6.23
N PHE A 158 -2.95 14.08 -6.29
CA PHE A 158 -2.11 15.00 -5.54
C PHE A 158 -2.04 16.37 -6.21
N SER A 159 -2.00 17.42 -5.39
CA SER A 159 -1.77 18.78 -5.87
C SER A 159 -0.45 18.90 -6.63
N TYR A 160 -0.38 19.86 -7.55
CA TYR A 160 0.81 20.07 -8.37
C TYR A 160 2.10 20.24 -7.54
N ARG A 161 2.03 20.97 -6.42
CA ARG A 161 3.15 21.13 -5.50
C ARG A 161 3.62 19.79 -4.94
N ARG A 162 2.69 18.93 -4.48
CA ARG A 162 3.02 17.63 -3.89
C ARG A 162 3.58 16.65 -4.91
N LYS A 163 3.06 16.65 -6.13
CA LYS A 163 3.53 15.78 -7.21
C LYS A 163 5.04 15.85 -7.45
N ARG A 164 5.67 17.00 -7.12
CA ARG A 164 7.11 17.21 -7.25
C ARG A 164 7.93 16.48 -6.19
N ASP A 165 7.37 16.16 -5.02
CA ASP A 165 8.08 15.58 -3.86
C ASP A 165 7.68 14.12 -3.58
N ILE A 166 6.86 13.53 -4.45
CA ILE A 166 6.30 12.21 -4.22
C ILE A 166 7.27 11.12 -4.67
N VAL A 167 7.53 10.21 -3.74
CA VAL A 167 8.28 8.98 -3.94
C VAL A 167 7.31 7.80 -4.00
N TRP A 168 7.48 6.96 -5.02
CA TRP A 168 6.70 5.74 -5.19
C TRP A 168 7.55 4.55 -4.76
N VAL A 169 7.09 3.81 -3.75
CA VAL A 169 7.77 2.58 -3.33
C VAL A 169 6.84 1.41 -3.60
N TYR A 170 7.13 0.68 -4.67
CA TYR A 170 6.39 -0.52 -5.05
C TYR A 170 6.99 -1.75 -4.38
N GLN A 171 6.13 -2.58 -3.78
CA GLN A 171 6.49 -3.89 -3.26
C GLN A 171 5.72 -4.96 -4.03
N PRO A 172 6.40 -5.84 -4.81
CA PRO A 172 5.76 -6.98 -5.44
C PRO A 172 5.27 -7.98 -4.39
N ILE A 173 4.14 -8.63 -4.66
CA ILE A 173 3.63 -9.76 -3.87
C ILE A 173 3.53 -10.94 -4.83
N SER A 174 4.50 -11.85 -4.76
CA SER A 174 4.52 -13.04 -5.62
C SER A 174 3.42 -14.00 -5.22
N LYS A 175 2.81 -14.67 -6.21
CA LYS A 175 1.85 -15.77 -5.98
C LYS A 175 2.50 -16.97 -5.27
N HIS A 176 3.83 -17.06 -5.31
CA HIS A 176 4.62 -18.12 -4.68
C HIS A 176 5.15 -17.72 -3.30
N ASP A 177 4.69 -16.60 -2.75
CA ASP A 177 5.09 -16.08 -1.45
C ASP A 177 3.87 -15.62 -0.66
N ARG A 178 4.01 -15.44 0.65
CA ARG A 178 2.92 -15.04 1.53
C ARG A 178 3.40 -13.99 2.51
N LEU A 179 2.60 -12.94 2.66
CA LEU A 179 2.83 -11.92 3.69
C LEU A 179 2.51 -12.53 5.05
N LEU A 180 3.53 -12.61 5.91
CA LEU A 180 3.43 -13.17 7.26
C LEU A 180 3.27 -12.09 8.33
N VAL A 181 3.93 -10.94 8.18
CA VAL A 181 3.90 -9.85 9.18
C VAL A 181 3.75 -8.52 8.48
N LEU A 182 2.87 -7.69 9.01
CA LEU A 182 2.80 -6.27 8.71
C LEU A 182 3.11 -5.48 9.98
N GLY A 183 3.97 -4.49 9.88
CA GLY A 183 4.32 -3.58 10.96
C GLY A 183 4.59 -2.18 10.46
N VAL A 184 4.76 -1.26 11.40
CA VAL A 184 5.12 0.12 11.15
C VAL A 184 6.18 0.56 12.14
N ARG A 185 7.00 1.50 11.69
CA ARG A 185 7.97 2.22 12.51
C ARG A 185 7.80 3.71 12.29
N GLU A 186 7.75 4.46 13.38
CA GLU A 186 7.74 5.92 13.38
C GLU A 186 8.90 6.46 14.23
N SER A 187 9.63 7.44 13.69
CA SER A 187 10.67 8.15 14.45
C SER A 187 10.09 9.27 15.33
N PRO A 188 10.82 9.78 16.32
CA PRO A 188 10.37 10.97 17.08
C PRO A 188 10.14 12.21 16.20
N LEU A 189 10.88 12.34 15.11
CA LEU A 189 10.71 13.38 14.09
C LEU A 189 9.55 13.08 13.11
N GLY A 190 8.90 11.92 13.27
CA GLY A 190 7.76 11.52 12.49
C GLY A 190 8.07 10.86 11.14
N LYS A 191 9.33 10.49 10.89
CA LYS A 191 9.65 9.65 9.73
C LYS A 191 8.89 8.34 9.85
N PHE A 192 8.30 7.87 8.76
CA PHE A 192 7.45 6.68 8.75
C PHE A 192 7.97 5.61 7.80
N SER A 193 7.88 4.35 8.22
CA SER A 193 8.21 3.18 7.41
C SER A 193 7.24 2.04 7.70
N VAL A 194 6.89 1.30 6.64
CA VAL A 194 6.13 0.05 6.72
C VAL A 194 7.13 -1.11 6.72
N LEU A 195 6.91 -2.06 7.61
CA LEU A 195 7.73 -3.26 7.78
C LEU A 195 6.91 -4.46 7.30
N ILE A 196 7.47 -5.24 6.38
CA ILE A 196 6.80 -6.41 5.82
C ILE A 196 7.73 -7.61 5.95
N ARG A 197 7.21 -8.73 6.48
CA ARG A 197 7.87 -10.03 6.41
C ARG A 197 7.09 -10.92 5.47
N PHE A 198 7.79 -11.41 4.45
CA PHE A 198 7.32 -12.50 3.60
C PHE A 198 7.89 -13.83 4.09
N GLU A 199 7.21 -14.92 3.74
CA GLU A 199 7.65 -16.27 4.08
C GLU A 199 8.96 -16.65 3.41
N ARG A 200 9.12 -16.26 2.14
CA ARG A 200 10.27 -16.66 1.32
C ARG A 200 11.15 -15.48 0.96
N ALA A 201 10.58 -14.35 0.54
CA ALA A 201 11.35 -13.17 0.26
C ALA A 201 12.00 -12.58 1.53
N GLY A 202 11.53 -12.93 2.74
CA GLY A 202 12.06 -12.44 4.01
C GLY A 202 11.61 -11.01 4.34
N ASP A 203 12.47 -10.25 5.02
CA ASP A 203 12.12 -8.92 5.55
C ASP A 203 12.34 -7.80 4.54
N VAL A 204 11.36 -6.90 4.44
CA VAL A 204 11.35 -5.72 3.58
C VAL A 204 10.94 -4.51 4.40
N VAL A 205 11.69 -3.42 4.26
CA VAL A 205 11.34 -2.10 4.79
C VAL A 205 10.93 -1.22 3.61
N ILE A 206 9.80 -0.53 3.75
CA ILE A 206 9.24 0.39 2.77
C ILE A 206 9.11 1.77 3.41
N GLY A 207 9.69 2.80 2.79
CA GLY A 207 9.59 4.17 3.27
C GLY A 207 10.91 4.69 3.82
N SER A 208 10.81 5.58 4.80
CA SER A 208 11.94 6.40 5.26
C SER A 208 13.03 5.53 5.89
N TYR A 209 14.29 5.91 5.74
CA TYR A 209 15.35 5.33 6.55
C TYR A 209 15.34 5.94 7.98
N ILE A 210 15.19 5.09 9.00
CA ILE A 210 15.10 5.50 10.42
C ILE A 210 16.21 4.79 11.24
N PRO A 211 17.46 5.28 11.17
CA PRO A 211 18.56 4.73 11.95
C PRO A 211 18.46 5.22 13.39
N GLY A 212 18.05 4.35 14.33
CA GLY A 212 18.03 4.69 15.75
C GLY A 212 16.72 4.37 16.45
N PRO A 213 16.47 5.00 17.62
CA PRO A 213 15.30 4.70 18.43
C PRO A 213 14.03 5.12 17.70
N ALA A 214 13.10 4.17 17.59
CA ALA A 214 11.75 4.47 17.14
C ALA A 214 10.97 5.13 18.29
N LYS A 215 10.14 6.13 17.95
CA LYS A 215 9.07 6.58 18.84
C LYS A 215 8.02 5.49 18.99
N GLN A 216 7.74 4.79 17.90
CA GLN A 216 6.75 3.73 17.86
C GLN A 216 7.21 2.62 16.92
N ASP A 217 7.19 1.41 17.45
CA ASP A 217 7.48 0.17 16.75
C ASP A 217 6.28 -0.73 17.01
N GLN A 218 5.39 -0.85 16.02
CA GLN A 218 4.11 -1.54 16.17
C GLN A 218 3.96 -2.58 15.07
N CYS A 219 3.73 -3.83 15.46
CA CYS A 219 3.25 -4.84 14.54
C CYS A 219 1.73 -4.73 14.41
N LEU A 220 1.24 -4.60 13.18
CA LEU A 220 -0.19 -4.45 12.89
C LEU A 220 -0.88 -5.81 12.76
N GLY A 221 -0.15 -6.85 12.39
CA GLY A 221 -0.68 -8.20 12.28
C GLY A 221 0.40 -9.22 11.94
N GLN A 222 0.13 -10.47 12.32
CA GLN A 222 0.98 -11.63 12.07
C GLN A 222 0.11 -12.83 11.66
N ARG A 223 0.70 -13.68 10.83
CA ARG A 223 0.20 -14.92 10.22
C ARG A 223 -0.75 -14.68 9.05
N PRO A 224 -0.58 -15.41 7.94
CA PRO A 224 -1.47 -15.31 6.79
C PRO A 224 -2.83 -15.94 7.09
N PRO A 225 -3.90 -15.51 6.41
CA PRO A 225 -3.92 -14.40 5.46
C PRO A 225 -3.90 -13.05 6.19
N VAL A 226 -3.04 -12.13 5.74
CA VAL A 226 -3.02 -10.76 6.23
C VAL A 226 -3.87 -9.91 5.30
N THR A 227 -5.00 -9.41 5.79
CA THR A 227 -5.79 -8.40 5.07
C THR A 227 -5.34 -7.02 5.54
N LEU A 228 -4.78 -6.23 4.62
CA LEU A 228 -4.41 -4.84 4.86
C LEU A 228 -5.68 -3.99 4.93
N ILE A 229 -5.84 -3.22 5.99
CA ILE A 229 -6.93 -2.25 6.15
C ILE A 229 -6.34 -0.86 6.28
N TYR A 230 -6.78 0.08 5.44
CA TYR A 230 -6.37 1.48 5.55
C TYR A 230 -7.52 2.41 5.20
N ASN A 231 -7.47 3.63 5.73
CA ASN A 231 -8.39 4.67 5.28
C ASN A 231 -7.83 5.41 4.06
N GLU A 232 -8.74 5.82 3.19
CA GLU A 232 -8.42 6.79 2.16
C GLU A 232 -8.03 8.11 2.86
N PRO A 233 -6.82 8.62 2.60
CA PRO A 233 -6.42 9.89 3.17
C PRO A 233 -7.22 11.01 2.52
N ILE A 234 -7.54 12.04 3.31
CA ILE A 234 -8.03 13.32 2.77
C ILE A 234 -6.96 13.85 1.82
N GLU A 235 -7.37 14.49 0.73
CA GLU A 235 -6.43 15.12 -0.20
C GLU A 235 -5.48 16.05 0.56
N GLY A 236 -4.18 15.83 0.37
CA GLY A 236 -3.19 16.62 1.08
C GLY A 236 -2.93 16.17 2.53
N GLN A 237 -3.49 15.06 3.00
CA GLN A 237 -3.19 14.50 4.32
C GLN A 237 -2.48 13.15 4.20
N GLU A 238 -1.89 12.72 5.29
CA GLU A 238 -1.27 11.41 5.42
C GLU A 238 -2.32 10.33 5.71
N VAL A 239 -1.94 9.07 5.47
CA VAL A 239 -2.73 7.92 5.89
C VAL A 239 -2.77 7.89 7.41
N SER A 240 -3.95 8.13 7.98
CA SER A 240 -4.17 8.25 9.43
C SER A 240 -4.61 6.94 10.09
N PHE A 241 -5.03 5.95 9.30
CA PHE A 241 -5.40 4.64 9.79
C PHE A 241 -4.75 3.55 8.92
N LEU A 242 -4.00 2.67 9.56
CA LEU A 242 -3.41 1.49 8.94
C LEU A 242 -3.51 0.31 9.88
N CYS A 243 -3.92 -0.85 9.38
CA CYS A 243 -4.05 -2.05 10.19
C CYS A 243 -3.89 -3.32 9.35
N ALA A 244 -3.58 -4.44 10.01
CA ALA A 244 -3.78 -5.77 9.47
C ALA A 244 -4.89 -6.51 10.23
N TYR A 245 -5.81 -7.11 9.49
CA TYR A 245 -6.80 -8.04 10.05
C TYR A 245 -6.24 -9.47 10.06
N ARG A 246 -6.38 -10.14 11.20
CA ARG A 246 -5.73 -11.43 11.53
C ARG A 246 -6.71 -12.61 11.69
N GLY A 247 -7.97 -12.44 11.32
CA GLY A 247 -9.02 -13.45 11.57
C GLY A 247 -9.36 -13.61 13.05
N LEU A 248 -10.29 -14.53 13.34
CA LEU A 248 -10.85 -14.76 14.68
C LEU A 248 -9.92 -15.53 15.63
N THR A 249 -8.79 -16.09 15.15
CA THR A 249 -8.07 -17.18 15.84
C THR A 249 -6.69 -16.82 16.41
N SER A 250 -6.24 -15.56 16.38
CA SER A 250 -4.87 -15.23 16.81
C SER A 250 -4.83 -14.14 17.88
N ARG A 251 -4.71 -14.54 19.15
CA ARG A 251 -4.27 -13.67 20.27
C ARG A 251 -2.76 -13.81 20.53
N VAL A 252 -1.98 -14.14 19.51
CA VAL A 252 -0.53 -14.30 19.67
C VAL A 252 0.12 -12.93 19.82
N ALA A 253 1.03 -12.82 20.78
CA ALA A 253 1.84 -11.63 20.99
C ALA A 253 2.61 -11.33 19.70
N LEU A 254 2.51 -10.08 19.25
CA LEU A 254 3.12 -9.69 18.00
C LEU A 254 4.65 -9.71 18.12
N PRO A 255 5.39 -10.13 17.09
CA PRO A 255 6.85 -10.12 17.14
C PRO A 255 7.33 -8.68 17.31
N LYS A 256 8.43 -8.50 18.07
CA LYS A 256 9.14 -7.22 18.09
C LYS A 256 9.47 -6.83 16.65
N PRO A 257 9.22 -5.57 16.24
CA PRO A 257 9.56 -5.12 14.90
C PRO A 257 11.03 -5.40 14.57
N PHE A 258 11.28 -5.75 13.31
CA PHE A 258 12.62 -6.05 12.82
C PHE A 258 13.50 -4.83 13.02
N ALA A 259 14.62 -5.02 13.72
CA ALA A 259 15.59 -3.94 13.89
C ALA A 259 16.09 -3.52 12.51
N MET A 260 15.90 -2.26 12.14
CA MET A 260 16.60 -1.72 10.99
C MET A 260 18.08 -1.59 11.34
N GLU A 261 18.92 -2.31 10.59
CA GLU A 261 20.36 -2.23 10.76
C GLU A 261 20.84 -0.80 10.57
N LYS A 262 21.67 -0.35 11.51
CA LYS A 262 22.39 0.90 11.37
C LYS A 262 23.44 0.69 10.27
N LEU A 263 23.26 1.36 9.15
CA LEU A 263 24.21 1.34 8.05
C LEU A 263 25.44 2.16 8.45
N ARG A 264 26.61 1.69 8.01
CA ARG A 264 27.91 2.27 8.39
C ARG A 264 28.09 3.67 7.82
N SER A 265 27.49 3.96 6.67
CA SER A 265 27.55 5.26 6.01
C SER A 265 26.26 5.54 5.25
N ILE A 266 25.69 6.73 5.48
CA ILE A 266 24.63 7.30 4.63
C ILE A 266 25.33 8.35 3.77
N PRO A 267 25.11 8.41 2.45
CA PRO A 267 25.62 9.50 1.64
C PRO A 267 25.16 10.85 2.20
N ASN A 268 26.10 11.77 2.50
CA ASN A 268 25.79 13.03 3.19
C ASN A 268 24.70 13.84 2.46
N SER A 269 24.65 13.79 1.13
CA SER A 269 23.64 14.45 0.30
C SER A 269 22.21 13.89 0.44
N LEU A 270 22.01 12.77 1.15
CA LEU A 270 20.72 12.08 1.28
C LEU A 270 20.20 12.04 2.72
N ALA A 271 20.94 12.55 3.70
CA ALA A 271 20.75 12.20 5.11
C ALA A 271 19.38 12.57 5.71
N GLU A 272 18.70 13.63 5.23
CA GLU A 272 17.46 14.12 5.85
C GLU A 272 16.18 13.47 5.30
N GLU A 273 16.09 13.19 4.00
CA GLU A 273 14.90 12.63 3.33
C GLU A 273 15.15 11.29 2.61
N ALA A 274 16.23 10.59 2.95
CA ALA A 274 16.54 9.31 2.35
C ALA A 274 15.47 8.24 2.60
N TYR A 275 15.02 7.65 1.50
CA TYR A 275 14.39 6.35 1.44
C TYR A 275 15.46 5.30 1.14
N LEU A 276 15.30 4.10 1.72
CA LEU A 276 16.20 2.99 1.50
C LEU A 276 15.40 1.74 1.16
N SER A 277 15.86 1.04 0.14
CA SER A 277 15.37 -0.29 -0.23
C SER A 277 16.55 -1.22 -0.47
N LYS A 278 16.36 -2.50 -0.14
CA LYS A 278 17.43 -3.51 -0.21
C LYS A 278 16.98 -4.77 -0.94
N ALA A 279 17.87 -5.34 -1.74
CA ALA A 279 17.65 -6.62 -2.41
C ALA A 279 18.94 -7.45 -2.49
N PRO A 280 18.90 -8.77 -2.18
CA PRO A 280 20.03 -9.64 -2.44
C PRO A 280 20.26 -9.75 -3.94
N LEU A 281 21.52 -9.84 -4.35
CA LEU A 281 21.88 -10.04 -5.75
C LEU A 281 22.05 -11.52 -6.11
N ALA A 282 22.21 -12.40 -5.11
CA ALA A 282 22.30 -13.84 -5.34
C ALA A 282 20.99 -14.40 -5.94
N ASP A 283 21.13 -15.43 -6.78
CA ASP A 283 20.04 -16.21 -7.38
C ASP A 283 19.00 -15.41 -8.18
N VAL A 284 19.37 -14.22 -8.66
CA VAL A 284 18.54 -13.42 -9.57
C VAL A 284 18.33 -14.16 -10.89
N ALA A 285 17.07 -14.47 -11.21
CA ALA A 285 16.67 -15.09 -12.47
C ALA A 285 16.42 -14.05 -13.57
N SER A 286 15.92 -12.86 -13.20
CA SER A 286 15.77 -11.73 -14.12
C SER A 286 15.69 -10.42 -13.35
N ALA A 287 16.06 -9.33 -14.02
CA ALA A 287 15.94 -7.98 -13.49
C ALA A 287 15.18 -7.10 -14.48
N LYS A 288 14.16 -6.40 -13.98
CA LYS A 288 13.46 -5.35 -14.72
C LYS A 288 13.92 -3.99 -14.17
N VAL A 289 14.64 -3.24 -14.99
CA VAL A 289 15.11 -1.88 -14.66
C VAL A 289 14.09 -0.87 -15.14
N PHE A 290 13.71 0.06 -14.26
CA PHE A 290 12.83 1.20 -14.54
C PHE A 290 13.69 2.43 -14.74
N TYR A 291 13.50 3.14 -15.84
CA TYR A 291 14.32 4.30 -16.19
C TYR A 291 13.50 5.44 -16.79
N GLU A 292 14.06 6.64 -16.71
CA GLU A 292 13.57 7.82 -17.41
C GLU A 292 14.09 7.82 -18.86
N GLU A 293 13.19 7.88 -19.83
CA GLU A 293 13.50 7.63 -21.25
C GLU A 293 14.50 8.65 -21.82
N ASP A 294 14.36 9.93 -21.48
CA ASP A 294 15.21 11.00 -22.00
C ASP A 294 16.64 10.93 -21.48
N THR A 295 16.81 10.60 -20.20
CA THR A 295 18.11 10.69 -19.50
C THR A 295 18.76 9.32 -19.28
N GLN A 296 18.01 8.23 -19.50
CA GLN A 296 18.39 6.86 -19.22
C GLN A 296 18.79 6.64 -17.74
N LEU A 297 18.33 7.52 -16.84
CA LEU A 297 18.59 7.39 -15.41
C LEU A 297 17.70 6.33 -14.79
N CYS A 298 18.30 5.45 -13.99
CA CYS A 298 17.62 4.39 -13.27
C CYS A 298 16.79 4.98 -12.13
N LYS A 299 15.47 4.77 -12.17
CA LYS A 299 14.55 5.13 -11.08
C LYS A 299 14.39 4.00 -10.08
N GLY A 300 14.41 2.74 -10.54
CA GLY A 300 14.28 1.57 -9.69
C GLY A 300 14.55 0.26 -10.42
N ILE A 301 14.63 -0.84 -9.67
CA ILE A 301 14.91 -2.17 -10.19
C ILE A 301 14.03 -3.20 -9.48
N MET A 302 13.37 -4.05 -10.24
CA MET A 302 12.65 -5.21 -9.72
C MET A 302 13.37 -6.49 -10.10
N PHE A 303 13.87 -7.20 -9.09
CA PHE A 303 14.50 -8.50 -9.23
C PHE A 303 13.47 -9.61 -9.04
N ARG A 304 13.53 -10.61 -9.92
CA ARG A 304 12.84 -11.88 -9.76
C ARG A 304 13.89 -12.97 -9.57
N TYR A 305 13.71 -13.80 -8.56
CA TYR A 305 14.64 -14.86 -8.20
C TYR A 305 14.18 -16.20 -8.77
N HIS A 306 15.10 -17.17 -8.88
CA HIS A 306 14.82 -18.51 -9.42
C HIS A 306 13.74 -19.25 -8.64
N ASP A 307 13.66 -18.95 -7.35
CA ASP A 307 12.70 -19.54 -6.44
C ASP A 307 11.27 -18.95 -6.64
N GLY A 308 11.12 -17.94 -7.50
CA GLY A 308 9.85 -17.32 -7.87
C GLY A 308 9.44 -16.14 -7.00
N VAL A 309 10.23 -15.73 -6.00
CA VAL A 309 9.97 -14.50 -5.25
C VAL A 309 10.47 -13.28 -6.00
N SER A 310 10.14 -12.08 -5.51
CA SER A 310 10.59 -10.84 -6.12
C SER A 310 10.86 -9.77 -5.07
N ARG A 311 11.82 -8.89 -5.36
CA ARG A 311 12.11 -7.69 -4.57
C ARG A 311 12.26 -6.49 -5.48
N ALA A 312 11.78 -5.34 -5.04
CA ALA A 312 11.94 -4.08 -5.74
C ALA A 312 12.79 -3.12 -4.92
N VAL A 313 13.61 -2.34 -5.61
CA VAL A 313 14.44 -1.29 -5.03
C VAL A 313 14.28 0.01 -5.82
N GLY A 314 14.46 1.14 -5.16
CA GLY A 314 14.22 2.47 -5.72
C GLY A 314 12.74 2.73 -6.02
N GLN A 315 12.48 3.63 -6.96
CA GLN A 315 11.16 4.01 -7.43
C GLN A 315 10.73 3.17 -8.64
N CYS A 316 10.16 1.99 -8.39
CA CYS A 316 9.59 1.16 -9.45
C CYS A 316 8.14 1.58 -9.77
N ARG A 317 7.93 2.50 -10.71
CA ARG A 317 6.57 2.92 -11.12
C ARG A 317 6.02 1.98 -12.19
N VAL A 318 5.44 0.88 -11.72
CA VAL A 318 4.94 -0.21 -12.57
C VAL A 318 3.89 0.29 -13.57
N ASN A 319 4.07 -0.08 -14.85
CA ASN A 319 3.24 0.32 -15.99
C ASN A 319 3.19 1.85 -16.22
N VAL A 320 4.18 2.60 -15.70
CA VAL A 320 4.31 4.05 -15.89
C VAL A 320 5.67 4.37 -16.51
N ASP A 321 6.76 4.00 -15.84
CA ASP A 321 8.11 4.29 -16.34
C ASP A 321 8.51 3.30 -17.44
N ALA A 322 9.41 3.72 -18.33
CA ALA A 322 10.01 2.85 -19.32
C ALA A 322 10.80 1.73 -18.63
N THR A 323 10.82 0.53 -19.22
CA THR A 323 11.46 -0.63 -18.60
C THR A 323 12.34 -1.43 -19.55
N LYS A 324 13.42 -1.99 -19.01
CA LYS A 324 14.29 -2.95 -19.69
C LYS A 324 14.34 -4.23 -18.86
N LEU A 325 13.97 -5.35 -19.48
CA LEU A 325 14.06 -6.68 -18.86
C LEU A 325 15.36 -7.34 -19.31
N VAL A 326 16.10 -7.90 -18.36
CA VAL A 326 17.31 -8.70 -18.60
C VAL A 326 17.11 -10.06 -17.96
N SER A 327 17.31 -11.12 -18.73
CA SER A 327 17.12 -12.51 -18.28
C SER A 327 18.46 -13.11 -17.91
N GLN A 328 18.51 -13.86 -16.81
CA GLN A 328 19.72 -14.52 -16.32
C GLN A 328 20.96 -13.61 -16.33
N PRO A 329 20.88 -12.42 -15.71
CA PRO A 329 22.02 -11.52 -15.69
C PRO A 329 23.21 -12.19 -14.98
N LEU A 330 24.43 -11.91 -15.43
CA LEU A 330 25.67 -12.40 -14.81
C LEU A 330 26.39 -11.31 -14.01
N ARG A 331 26.22 -10.06 -14.42
CA ARG A 331 26.86 -8.89 -13.80
C ARG A 331 25.88 -7.75 -13.60
N PHE A 332 26.09 -7.04 -12.51
CA PHE A 332 25.43 -5.78 -12.20
C PHE A 332 26.45 -4.66 -12.34
N CYS A 333 26.21 -3.75 -13.27
CA CYS A 333 27.04 -2.59 -13.52
C CYS A 333 26.25 -1.32 -13.26
N TYR A 334 26.86 -0.36 -12.56
CA TYR A 334 26.25 0.93 -12.30
C TYR A 334 27.28 2.05 -12.41
N ARG A 335 26.79 3.23 -12.72
CA ARG A 335 27.55 4.49 -12.68
C ARG A 335 26.76 5.51 -11.88
N ILE A 336 27.45 6.23 -11.01
CA ILE A 336 26.90 7.34 -10.25
C ILE A 336 27.42 8.62 -10.89
N ASN A 337 26.50 9.47 -11.33
CA ASN A 337 26.83 10.78 -11.86
C ASN A 337 26.47 11.84 -10.81
N GLU A 338 27.34 12.83 -10.63
CA GLU A 338 27.00 14.05 -9.91
C GLU A 338 25.93 14.81 -10.69
N ALA A 339 24.92 15.27 -9.97
CA ALA A 339 23.80 16.02 -10.50
C ALA A 339 23.50 17.19 -9.57
N CYS A 340 22.58 18.06 -10.01
CA CYS A 340 21.95 19.03 -9.14
C CYS A 340 20.49 18.64 -8.94
N ASP A 341 19.98 18.77 -7.73
CA ASP A 341 18.55 18.68 -7.49
C ASP A 341 17.82 19.91 -8.08
N ARG A 342 16.49 19.94 -7.96
CA ARG A 342 15.67 21.05 -8.44
C ARG A 342 15.95 22.38 -7.72
N TYR A 343 16.60 22.34 -6.56
CA TYR A 343 17.00 23.49 -5.75
C TYR A 343 18.48 23.86 -5.97
N ARG A 344 19.14 23.27 -6.97
CA ARG A 344 20.56 23.45 -7.31
C ARG A 344 21.53 23.01 -6.21
N GLN A 345 21.13 22.06 -5.38
CA GLN A 345 21.99 21.41 -4.39
C GLN A 345 22.61 20.14 -4.97
N ALA A 346 23.73 19.71 -4.42
CA ALA A 346 24.43 18.50 -4.86
C ALA A 346 23.53 17.26 -4.72
N ALA A 347 23.31 16.59 -5.85
CA ALA A 347 22.52 15.37 -5.95
C ALA A 347 23.30 14.30 -6.70
N HIS A 348 22.77 13.08 -6.70
CA HIS A 348 23.35 11.95 -7.40
C HIS A 348 22.29 11.33 -8.30
N SER A 349 22.71 10.87 -9.45
CA SER A 349 21.87 10.08 -10.35
C SER A 349 22.58 8.78 -10.69
N VAL A 350 21.81 7.69 -10.83
CA VAL A 350 22.38 6.39 -11.12
C VAL A 350 21.96 5.92 -12.50
N GLN A 351 22.92 5.37 -13.24
CA GLN A 351 22.65 4.57 -14.43
C GLN A 351 23.01 3.13 -14.14
N VAL A 352 22.20 2.21 -14.63
CA VAL A 352 22.35 0.78 -14.36
C VAL A 352 22.28 0.01 -15.67
N THR A 353 23.13 -0.99 -15.80
CA THR A 353 23.03 -2.01 -16.83
C THR A 353 23.33 -3.38 -16.25
N LEU A 354 22.57 -4.37 -16.67
CA LEU A 354 22.86 -5.78 -16.39
C LEU A 354 23.34 -6.44 -17.68
N GLN A 355 24.35 -7.31 -17.56
CA GLN A 355 24.96 -7.98 -18.69
C GLN A 355 24.65 -9.49 -18.66
N GLU A 356 24.25 -10.05 -19.80
CA GLU A 356 24.01 -11.49 -20.02
C GLU A 356 25.26 -12.21 -20.55
N GLU A 357 26.14 -11.48 -21.23
CA GLU A 357 27.36 -11.98 -21.88
C GLU A 357 28.64 -11.74 -21.04
N PRO A 358 29.80 -12.32 -21.43
CA PRO A 358 31.09 -11.98 -20.85
C PRO A 358 31.32 -10.47 -20.81
N HIS A 359 31.96 -10.00 -19.74
CA HIS A 359 32.04 -8.57 -19.42
C HIS A 359 32.52 -7.73 -20.60
N ARG A 360 31.61 -6.95 -21.18
CA ARG A 360 31.99 -5.86 -22.07
C ARG A 360 32.51 -4.74 -21.19
N GLN A 361 33.75 -4.30 -21.44
CA GLN A 361 34.32 -3.16 -20.73
C GLN A 361 33.41 -1.95 -20.96
N HIS A 362 32.97 -1.36 -19.85
CA HIS A 362 32.34 -0.06 -19.88
C HIS A 362 33.42 1.02 -19.90
N GLY A 363 33.06 2.22 -20.37
CA GLY A 363 33.91 3.40 -20.25
C GLY A 363 34.14 3.79 -18.79
N GLU A 364 34.88 4.88 -18.59
CA GLU A 364 35.23 5.39 -17.27
C GLU A 364 34.00 5.68 -16.38
N GLY A 365 34.14 5.44 -15.07
CA GLY A 365 33.12 5.71 -14.05
C GLY A 365 32.10 4.58 -13.79
N TRP A 366 32.18 3.46 -14.51
CA TRP A 366 31.32 2.29 -14.26
C TRP A 366 31.94 1.33 -13.25
N SER A 367 31.15 0.94 -12.26
CA SER A 367 31.46 -0.12 -11.29
C SER A 367 30.67 -1.37 -11.62
N CYS A 368 31.37 -2.49 -11.82
CA CYS A 368 30.76 -3.77 -12.23
C CYS A 368 31.07 -4.89 -11.25
N HIS A 369 30.02 -5.55 -10.80
CA HIS A 369 30.09 -6.59 -9.78
C HIS A 369 29.42 -7.87 -10.28
N ARG A 370 29.88 -9.01 -9.76
CA ARG A 370 29.08 -10.25 -9.84
C ARG A 370 27.81 -10.05 -9.02
N LEU A 371 26.78 -10.83 -9.34
CA LEU A 371 25.50 -10.81 -8.63
C LEU A 371 25.60 -11.53 -7.28
N VAL A 372 26.32 -10.91 -6.35
CA VAL A 372 26.55 -11.38 -4.98
C VAL A 372 26.41 -10.21 -4.02
N GLY A 373 26.13 -10.50 -2.76
CA GLY A 373 25.91 -9.49 -1.73
C GLY A 373 24.50 -8.88 -1.75
N MET A 374 24.38 -7.74 -1.08
CA MET A 374 23.15 -6.98 -0.88
C MET A 374 23.25 -5.62 -1.57
N LEU A 375 22.35 -5.36 -2.50
CA LEU A 375 22.18 -4.06 -3.12
C LEU A 375 21.42 -3.14 -2.18
N ASN A 376 22.02 -2.01 -1.81
CA ASN A 376 21.37 -0.91 -1.12
C ASN A 376 21.07 0.19 -2.13
N PHE A 377 19.79 0.50 -2.33
CA PHE A 377 19.35 1.60 -3.19
C PHE A 377 18.78 2.71 -2.32
N TRP A 378 19.51 3.81 -2.28
CA TRP A 378 19.13 5.05 -1.61
C TRP A 378 18.49 6.00 -2.60
N PHE A 379 17.44 6.69 -2.18
CA PHE A 379 16.73 7.60 -3.07
C PHE A 379 15.94 8.66 -2.33
N THR A 380 15.74 9.78 -3.00
CA THR A 380 14.81 10.87 -2.68
C THR A 380 13.98 11.14 -3.95
N PRO A 381 13.09 12.15 -3.99
CA PRO A 381 12.44 12.54 -5.24
C PRO A 381 13.42 12.88 -6.37
N ASP A 382 14.55 13.52 -6.03
CA ASP A 382 15.48 14.12 -7.00
C ASP A 382 16.85 13.44 -7.07
N SER A 383 17.14 12.49 -6.18
CA SER A 383 18.47 11.91 -6.04
C SER A 383 18.40 10.40 -5.85
N SER A 384 19.41 9.69 -6.36
CA SER A 384 19.54 8.24 -6.25
C SER A 384 21.01 7.86 -6.07
N PHE A 385 21.26 6.82 -5.28
CA PHE A 385 22.60 6.33 -5.00
C PHE A 385 22.56 4.84 -4.72
N ILE A 386 23.56 4.10 -5.21
CA ILE A 386 23.65 2.63 -5.04
C ILE A 386 24.95 2.27 -4.33
N THR A 387 24.86 1.32 -3.40
CA THR A 387 26.02 0.57 -2.89
C THR A 387 25.73 -0.93 -2.90
N ILE A 388 26.79 -1.73 -2.97
CA ILE A 388 26.71 -3.19 -2.81
C ILE A 388 27.56 -3.57 -1.60
N GLU A 389 26.95 -4.24 -0.63
CA GLU A 389 27.61 -4.79 0.56
C GLU A 389 27.75 -6.31 0.39
N ASN A 390 28.97 -6.83 0.53
CA ASN A 390 29.26 -8.27 0.39
C ASN A 390 29.12 -9.03 1.72
#